data_AF-A0A7X7BUP5-F1
#
_entry.id   AF-A0A7X7BUP5-F1
#
_cell.length_a   1.000
_cell.length_b   1.000
_cell.length_c   1.000
_cell.angle_alpha   90.00
_cell.angle_beta   90.00
_cell.angle_gamma   90.00
#
_symmetry.space_group_name_H-M   'P 1'
#
loop_
_entity.id
_entity.type
_entity.pdbx_description
1 polymer ?
#
loop_
_entity_poly.entity_id
_entity_poly.type
_entity_poly.pdbx_seq_one_letter_code
_entity_poly.pdbx_strand_id
1 'polypeptide(L)' 'KVICLGNIGQIDTPYLTETTSGLTYVVEKFQGWKYSAHITLQQGERSRLALYASDNL' A
#
# COMPACT_ATOMS: atom_id res chain seq x y z
N LYS A 1 -7.67 -8.18 -16.11
CA LYS A 1 -7.83 -7.67 -14.73
C LYS A 1 -6.63 -6.78 -14.44
N VAL A 2 -6.80 -5.67 -13.74
CA VAL A 2 -5.71 -4.77 -13.32
C VAL A 2 -5.59 -4.85 -11.81
N ILE A 3 -4.37 -4.91 -11.30
CA ILE A 3 -4.08 -4.98 -9.86
C ILE A 3 -3.06 -3.87 -9.56
N CYS A 4 -3.43 -2.94 -8.67
CA CYS A 4 -2.55 -1.89 -8.20
C CYS A 4 -2.10 -2.24 -6.79
N LEU A 5 -0.78 -2.26 -6.56
CA LEU A 5 -0.17 -2.55 -5.27
C LEU A 5 0.82 -1.44 -4.93
N GLY A 6 0.94 -1.14 -3.64
CA GLY A 6 2.00 -0.29 -3.12
C GLY A 6 1.82 -0.02 -1.64
N ASN A 7 2.85 0.58 -1.07
CA ASN A 7 2.89 0.95 0.33
C ASN A 7 2.61 2.45 0.44
N ILE A 8 1.40 2.82 0.87
CA ILE A 8 1.05 4.24 1.05
C ILE A 8 1.90 4.91 2.13
N GLY A 9 2.42 4.17 3.12
CA GLY A 9 3.29 4.70 4.17
C GLY A 9 4.75 4.88 3.76
N GLN A 10 5.12 4.57 2.52
CA GLN A 10 6.48 4.76 2.00
C GLN A 10 6.44 5.69 0.78
N ILE A 11 6.38 6.99 1.03
CA ILE A 11 6.35 8.04 0.02
C ILE A 11 7.57 8.94 0.21
N ASP A 12 8.47 8.92 -0.77
CA ASP A 12 9.76 9.61 -0.71
C ASP A 12 9.76 10.96 -1.46
N THR A 13 8.58 11.61 -1.60
CA THR A 13 8.44 12.89 -2.30
C THR A 13 7.61 13.88 -1.48
N PRO A 14 7.99 15.17 -1.41
CA PRO A 14 7.24 16.17 -0.66
C PRO A 14 5.90 16.53 -1.33
N TYR A 15 5.66 16.10 -2.56
CA TYR A 15 4.47 16.47 -3.35
C TYR A 15 3.32 15.47 -3.21
N LEU A 16 3.54 14.34 -2.56
CA LEU A 16 2.51 13.31 -2.37
C LEU A 16 2.39 12.94 -0.90
N THR A 17 1.20 12.47 -0.56
CA THR A 17 0.83 11.94 0.76
C THR A 17 0.07 10.64 0.57
N GLU A 18 -0.12 9.90 1.66
CA GLU A 18 -0.99 8.71 1.68
C GLU A 18 -2.37 8.98 1.07
N THR A 19 -2.94 10.17 1.35
CA THR A 19 -4.27 10.56 0.89
C THR A 19 -4.30 11.14 -0.53
N THR A 20 -3.17 11.61 -1.06
CA THR A 20 -3.06 12.22 -2.40
C THR A 20 -2.37 11.32 -3.42
N SER A 21 -1.98 10.11 -3.01
CA SER A 21 -1.33 9.14 -3.87
C SER A 21 -2.26 8.65 -5.00
N GLY A 22 -1.65 8.20 -6.11
CA GLY A 22 -2.40 7.58 -7.20
C GLY A 22 -3.13 6.30 -6.77
N LEU A 23 -2.64 5.58 -5.77
CA LEU A 23 -3.32 4.39 -5.23
C LEU A 23 -4.63 4.77 -4.56
N THR A 24 -4.61 5.80 -3.71
CA THR A 24 -5.81 6.31 -3.03
C THR A 24 -6.81 6.87 -4.04
N TYR A 25 -6.33 7.57 -5.07
CA TYR A 25 -7.20 8.03 -6.16
C TYR A 25 -7.93 6.89 -6.88
N VAL A 26 -7.22 5.79 -7.20
CA VAL A 26 -7.82 4.63 -7.86
C VAL A 26 -8.86 3.96 -6.96
N VAL A 27 -8.56 3.76 -5.66
CA VAL A 27 -9.53 3.19 -4.71
C VAL A 27 -10.79 4.05 -4.66
N GLU A 28 -10.65 5.37 -4.51
CA GLU A 28 -11.76 6.31 -4.42
C GLU A 28 -12.66 6.30 -5.67
N LYS A 29 -12.06 6.19 -6.86
CA LYS A 29 -12.80 6.13 -8.12
C LYS A 29 -13.53 4.82 -8.34
N PHE A 30 -13.00 3.71 -7.84
CA PHE A 30 -13.55 2.38 -8.10
C PHE A 30 -14.32 1.78 -6.92
N GLN A 31 -14.33 2.39 -5.72
CA GLN A 31 -15.01 1.84 -4.53
C GLN A 31 -16.52 1.56 -4.74
N GLY A 32 -17.19 2.31 -5.60
CA GLY A 32 -18.61 2.09 -5.94
C GLY A 32 -18.86 1.11 -7.09
N TRP A 33 -17.82 0.62 -7.76
CA TRP A 33 -17.97 -0.28 -8.90
C TRP A 33 -18.14 -1.73 -8.44
N LYS A 34 -19.23 -2.38 -8.85
CA LYS A 34 -19.62 -3.75 -8.42
C LYS A 34 -18.54 -4.82 -8.58
N TYR A 35 -17.57 -4.62 -9.47
CA TYR A 35 -16.51 -5.60 -9.76
C TYR A 35 -15.13 -5.15 -9.27
N SER A 36 -15.06 -4.10 -8.45
CA SER A 36 -13.83 -3.71 -7.75
C SER A 36 -13.70 -4.44 -6.41
N ALA A 37 -12.47 -4.56 -5.93
CA ALA A 37 -12.15 -4.96 -4.57
C ALA A 37 -10.89 -4.20 -4.15
N HIS A 38 -10.85 -3.76 -2.90
CA HIS A 38 -9.64 -3.21 -2.28
C HIS A 38 -9.37 -3.98 -0.99
N ILE A 39 -8.10 -4.24 -0.72
CA ILE A 39 -7.65 -4.96 0.47
C ILE A 39 -6.49 -4.17 1.05
N THR A 40 -6.57 -3.86 2.33
CA THR A 40 -5.47 -3.25 3.08
C THR A 40 -4.72 -4.36 3.81
N LEU A 41 -3.47 -4.59 3.43
CA LEU A 41 -2.57 -5.51 4.14
C LEU A 41 -1.89 -4.75 5.27
N GLN A 42 -2.21 -5.08 6.52
CA GLN A 42 -1.67 -4.39 7.69
C GLN A 42 -0.20 -4.73 7.93
N GLN A 43 0.17 -6.00 7.79
CA GLN A 43 1.52 -6.48 7.98
C GLN A 43 1.75 -7.75 7.15
N GLY A 44 2.92 -7.87 6.54
CA GLY A 44 3.38 -9.10 5.93
C GLY A 44 4.17 -9.96 6.92
N GLU A 45 4.03 -11.27 6.82
CA GLU A 45 4.90 -12.21 7.54
C GLU A 45 6.35 -12.01 7.10
N ARG A 46 7.25 -11.81 8.06
CA ARG A 46 8.70 -11.71 7.82
C ARG A 46 9.37 -12.97 8.36
N SER A 47 10.37 -13.46 7.64
CA SER A 47 11.21 -14.54 8.19
C SER A 47 11.95 -14.06 9.43
N ARG A 48 12.36 -14.99 10.30
CA ARG A 48 13.16 -14.67 11.50
C ARG A 48 14.40 -13.82 11.16
N LEU A 49 15.05 -14.10 10.03
CA LEU A 49 16.22 -13.35 9.56
C LEU A 49 15.87 -11.92 9.13
N ALA A 50 14.78 -11.75 8.37
CA ALA A 50 14.35 -10.43 7.90
C ALA A 50 13.85 -9.54 9.05
N LEU A 51 13.20 -10.14 10.05
CA LEU A 51 12.81 -9.42 11.27
C LEU A 51 14.04 -8.95 12.04
N TYR A 52 15.01 -9.85 12.29
CA TYR A 52 16.26 -9.49 12.97
C TYR A 52 16.99 -8.34 12.26
N ALA A 53 17.10 -8.40 10.92
CA ALA A 53 17.72 -7.33 10.15
C ALA A 53 16.98 -5.99 10.31
N SER A 54 15.65 -5.98 10.20
CA SER A 54 14.85 -4.75 10.32
C SER A 54 14.94 -4.08 11.70
N ASP A 55 15.17 -4.86 12.76
CA ASP A 55 15.17 -4.35 14.14
C ASP A 55 16.57 -3.96 14.63
N ASN A 56 17.63 -4.45 13.97
CA ASN A 56 19.03 -4.32 14.45
C ASN A 56 19.99 -3.66 13.43
N LEU A 57 19.54 -3.37 12.21
CA LEU A 57 20.31 -2.67 11.16
C LEU A 57 19.52 -1.46 10.65
#